data_AF-A0A5B1LZP6-F1
#
_entry.id   AF-A0A5B1LZP6-F1
#
_cell.length_a   1.000
_cell.length_b   1.000
_cell.length_c   1.000
_cell.angle_alpha   90.00
_cell.angle_beta   90.00
_cell.angle_gamma   90.00
#
_symmetry.space_group_name_H-M   'P 1'
#
loop_
_entity.id
_entity.type
_entity.pdbx_description
1 polymer ?
#
loop_
_entity_poly.entity_id
_entity_poly.type
_entity_poly.pdbx_seq_one_letter_code
_entity_poly.pdbx_strand_id
1 'polypeptide(L)'
;MRSTQQARRGLAVIAAGALGTGLLVGSGVAPASAAATLTLDYTCTYPLINQQDLTVDIAVDLPAQAQVGVPTAPFDIEAISTVSATTTSGLALIGAKTIEGTAVSHVNVQAPQVDLPDVQVPVTIPPTPVPASGPFDIPATGQTPSLTFPEAGEGTIDIGNLDLRMIARNSSGEPIALPGGHPDGSFDAPCTVKPGQNQRLATFPIVGTPPPTCNGLTATITGSGTINGTAGADVIVGSTGTDTITGGGGNDTICAGAGNDTILQAAAPDGADRVDGQAGVDTISYAARTTPVVVTLTGTTANDGAAGEGDALLAVENATGGAGHDSLAGSAVPNLLVGGNGNDVVNGLGGNDTEQGGNGNDKFVQGAAANGADVLSGQGGIDTLNYGTRAAAVTVTLGASATGNDGAAGEGDNASLVENVTGGNGNDILTGNGSANAFLGGNGNDALRLRDNIAGNDSGNGGAGTDTATFDTGDTITNVP
;
A
#
# COMPACT_ATOMS: atom_id res chain seq x y z
N MET A 1 -37.43 -51.84 12.83
CA MET A 1 -37.05 -51.96 11.40
C MET A 1 -36.69 -50.57 10.91
N ARG A 2 -35.46 -50.41 10.40
CA ARG A 2 -34.86 -49.14 9.96
C ARG A 2 -35.53 -48.59 8.70
N SER A 3 -35.84 -47.30 8.68
CA SER A 3 -36.11 -46.43 7.50
C SER A 3 -36.78 -45.17 8.08
N THR A 4 -36.18 -43.98 8.09
CA THR A 4 -35.84 -43.19 6.90
C THR A 4 -34.68 -42.25 7.18
N GLN A 5 -33.63 -42.33 6.35
CA GLN A 5 -32.65 -41.26 6.16
C GLN A 5 -33.40 -39.97 5.78
N GLN A 6 -33.31 -38.94 6.61
CA GLN A 6 -33.60 -37.58 6.14
C GLN A 6 -32.40 -37.07 5.35
N ALA A 7 -32.73 -36.45 4.23
CA ALA A 7 -31.84 -36.08 3.15
C ALA A 7 -30.76 -35.09 3.62
N ARG A 8 -29.50 -35.54 3.58
CA ARG A 8 -28.35 -34.65 3.51
C ARG A 8 -28.50 -33.82 2.23
N ARG A 9 -28.76 -32.53 2.36
CA ARG A 9 -28.62 -31.56 1.26
C ARG A 9 -27.13 -31.44 0.94
N GLY A 10 -26.63 -32.34 0.10
CA GLY A 10 -25.40 -32.12 -0.64
C GLY A 10 -25.67 -31.06 -1.70
N LEU A 11 -25.28 -29.82 -1.44
CA LEU A 11 -25.23 -28.79 -2.47
C LEU A 11 -24.06 -29.15 -3.40
N ALA A 12 -24.41 -29.59 -4.61
CA ALA A 12 -23.44 -29.87 -5.66
C ALA A 12 -22.80 -28.56 -6.13
N VAL A 13 -21.53 -28.36 -5.82
CA VAL A 13 -20.71 -27.31 -6.45
C VAL A 13 -20.19 -27.87 -7.77
N ILE A 14 -20.72 -27.35 -8.88
CA ILE A 14 -20.25 -27.62 -10.23
C ILE A 14 -18.91 -26.89 -10.40
N ALA A 15 -17.85 -27.67 -10.63
CA ALA A 15 -16.58 -27.15 -11.13
C ALA A 15 -16.76 -26.69 -12.58
N ALA A 16 -16.49 -25.41 -12.85
CA ALA A 16 -16.25 -24.89 -14.19
C ALA A 16 -14.94 -24.10 -14.16
N GLY A 17 -13.93 -24.60 -14.87
CA GLY A 17 -12.71 -23.85 -15.13
C GLY A 17 -12.84 -23.04 -16.42
N ALA A 18 -12.27 -21.83 -16.41
CA ALA A 18 -11.55 -21.24 -17.54
C ALA A 18 -10.85 -19.93 -17.14
N LEU A 19 -9.58 -19.86 -17.54
CA LEU A 19 -8.62 -18.77 -17.68
C LEU A 19 -9.17 -17.35 -17.98
N GLY A 20 -8.49 -16.31 -17.47
CA GLY A 20 -8.49 -14.97 -18.08
C GLY A 20 -8.27 -13.77 -17.14
N THR A 21 -7.01 -13.39 -16.96
CA THR A 21 -6.43 -12.04 -16.72
C THR A 21 -7.33 -10.84 -16.34
N GLY A 22 -6.94 -10.15 -15.25
CA GLY A 22 -6.98 -8.69 -15.16
C GLY A 22 -8.14 -8.07 -14.36
N LEU A 23 -7.77 -7.22 -13.39
CA LEU A 23 -8.60 -6.28 -12.62
C LEU A 23 -9.22 -6.83 -11.32
N LEU A 24 -8.42 -6.86 -10.25
CA LEU A 24 -8.90 -7.00 -8.86
C LEU A 24 -9.25 -5.63 -8.29
N VAL A 25 -10.44 -5.13 -8.65
CA VAL A 25 -11.19 -4.24 -7.76
C VAL A 25 -11.87 -5.12 -6.72
N GLY A 26 -11.76 -4.75 -5.45
CA GLY A 26 -12.24 -5.51 -4.30
C GLY A 26 -13.70 -5.95 -4.42
N SER A 27 -13.88 -7.21 -4.76
CA SER A 27 -15.05 -7.99 -4.36
C SER A 27 -14.51 -9.21 -3.65
N GLY A 28 -14.47 -9.15 -2.32
CA GLY A 28 -14.13 -10.28 -1.47
C GLY A 28 -15.08 -11.42 -1.78
N VAL A 29 -14.63 -12.37 -2.59
CA VAL A 29 -15.26 -13.68 -2.68
C VAL A 29 -15.09 -14.27 -1.29
N ALA A 30 -16.19 -14.39 -0.56
CA ALA A 30 -16.17 -15.04 0.75
C ALA A 30 -15.45 -16.39 0.56
N PRO A 31 -14.43 -16.69 1.36
CA PRO A 31 -13.74 -17.98 1.26
C PRO A 31 -14.80 -19.09 1.37
N ALA A 32 -14.65 -20.13 0.55
CA ALA A 32 -15.56 -21.26 0.57
C ALA A 32 -15.73 -21.76 2.01
N SER A 33 -16.98 -21.94 2.45
CA SER A 33 -17.26 -22.40 3.80
C SER A 33 -17.11 -23.93 3.90
N ALA A 34 -16.68 -24.39 5.07
CA ALA A 34 -16.50 -25.79 5.39
C ALA A 34 -17.49 -26.16 6.50
N ALA A 35 -18.42 -27.06 6.19
CA ALA A 35 -19.35 -27.59 7.17
C ALA A 35 -18.59 -28.44 8.21
N ALA A 36 -18.69 -28.07 9.49
CA ALA A 36 -18.20 -28.86 10.61
C ALA A 36 -19.38 -29.36 11.44
N THR A 37 -19.29 -30.60 11.91
CA THR A 37 -20.35 -31.23 12.70
C THR A 37 -19.80 -31.96 13.91
N LEU A 38 -20.48 -31.87 15.05
CA LEU A 38 -20.09 -32.54 16.28
C LEU A 38 -21.33 -33.04 17.02
N THR A 39 -21.30 -34.28 17.48
CA THR A 39 -22.33 -34.83 18.37
C THR A 39 -21.78 -34.93 19.78
N LEU A 40 -22.46 -34.31 20.75
CA LEU A 40 -22.13 -34.40 22.17
C LEU A 40 -23.30 -34.94 22.98
N ASP A 41 -22.98 -35.73 24.01
CA ASP A 41 -23.95 -36.25 24.95
C ASP A 41 -23.79 -35.53 26.28
N TYR A 42 -24.87 -34.97 26.79
CA TYR A 42 -24.89 -34.21 28.02
C TYR A 42 -25.69 -34.94 29.10
N THR A 43 -25.33 -34.65 30.34
CA THR A 43 -26.20 -34.89 31.50
C THR A 43 -26.77 -33.56 31.93
N CYS A 44 -28.08 -33.39 31.78
CA CYS A 44 -28.79 -32.16 32.11
C CYS A 44 -29.61 -32.34 33.38
N THR A 45 -29.60 -31.36 34.28
CA THR A 45 -30.39 -31.43 35.52
C THR A 45 -31.70 -30.66 35.37
N TYR A 46 -32.82 -31.37 35.29
CA TYR A 46 -34.14 -30.78 35.14
C TYR A 46 -34.93 -30.73 36.47
N PRO A 47 -35.78 -29.73 36.67
CA PRO A 47 -36.76 -29.74 37.74
C PRO A 47 -37.66 -30.98 37.66
N LEU A 48 -37.99 -31.59 38.81
CA LEU A 48 -38.93 -32.71 38.99
C LEU A 48 -38.51 -34.08 38.44
N ILE A 49 -37.67 -34.13 37.39
CA ILE A 49 -37.22 -35.38 36.76
C ILE A 49 -35.71 -35.64 36.92
N ASN A 50 -35.00 -34.78 37.67
CA ASN A 50 -33.57 -34.89 37.98
C ASN A 50 -32.70 -34.96 36.71
N GLN A 51 -31.59 -35.70 36.78
CA GLN A 51 -30.65 -35.84 35.69
C GLN A 51 -31.25 -36.65 34.54
N GLN A 52 -31.21 -36.08 33.35
CA GLN A 52 -31.62 -36.72 32.11
C GLN A 52 -30.55 -36.54 31.04
N ASP A 53 -30.46 -37.51 30.15
CA ASP A 53 -29.55 -37.47 29.01
C ASP A 53 -30.11 -36.58 27.90
N LEU A 54 -29.21 -35.84 27.25
CA LEU A 54 -29.49 -35.03 26.06
C LEU A 54 -28.38 -35.25 25.04
N THR A 55 -28.72 -35.70 23.83
CA THR A 55 -27.76 -35.76 22.72
C THR A 55 -27.95 -34.54 21.85
N VAL A 56 -26.88 -33.84 21.49
CA VAL A 56 -26.93 -32.64 20.66
C VAL A 56 -26.03 -32.83 19.43
N ASP A 57 -26.65 -32.81 18.25
CA ASP A 57 -25.97 -32.73 16.97
C ASP A 57 -25.77 -31.25 16.60
N ILE A 58 -24.53 -30.81 16.55
CA ILE A 58 -24.13 -29.44 16.22
C ILE A 58 -23.62 -29.42 14.78
N ALA A 59 -24.09 -28.46 14.00
CA ALA A 59 -23.61 -28.17 12.66
C ALA A 59 -23.31 -26.68 12.53
N VAL A 60 -22.13 -26.36 11.99
CA VAL A 60 -21.69 -24.98 11.74
C VAL A 60 -21.12 -24.87 10.33
N ASP A 61 -21.32 -23.72 9.71
CA ASP A 61 -20.68 -23.40 8.43
C ASP A 61 -19.50 -22.46 8.68
N LEU A 62 -18.31 -23.03 8.90
CA LEU A 62 -17.11 -22.27 9.25
C LEU A 62 -16.43 -21.72 7.99
N PRO A 63 -15.81 -20.54 8.05
CA PRO A 63 -14.91 -20.13 6.98
C PRO A 63 -13.75 -21.13 6.86
N ALA A 64 -13.33 -21.47 5.63
CA ALA A 64 -12.21 -22.41 5.43
C ALA A 64 -10.88 -21.93 6.04
N GLN A 65 -10.75 -20.62 6.29
CA GLN A 65 -9.59 -20.01 6.95
C GLN A 65 -9.97 -18.66 7.57
N ALA A 66 -9.21 -18.24 8.59
CA ALA A 66 -9.21 -16.88 9.12
C ALA A 66 -7.99 -16.12 8.61
N GLN A 67 -8.03 -14.78 8.59
CA GLN A 67 -6.87 -13.94 8.27
C GLN A 67 -6.36 -13.21 9.50
N VAL A 68 -5.04 -13.10 9.62
CA VAL A 68 -4.40 -12.31 10.69
C VAL A 68 -4.90 -10.86 10.65
N GLY A 69 -5.30 -10.34 11.81
CA GLY A 69 -5.74 -8.95 11.99
C GLY A 69 -7.13 -8.61 11.41
N VAL A 70 -7.79 -9.54 10.72
CA VAL A 70 -9.12 -9.33 10.14
C VAL A 70 -10.19 -9.95 11.03
N PRO A 71 -11.20 -9.19 11.49
CA PRO A 71 -12.33 -9.74 12.24
C PRO A 71 -13.10 -10.78 11.42
N THR A 72 -13.38 -11.95 12.01
CA THR A 72 -14.19 -12.98 11.38
C THR A 72 -15.64 -12.52 11.26
N ALA A 73 -16.29 -12.82 10.13
CA ALA A 73 -17.73 -12.64 10.03
C ALA A 73 -18.45 -13.57 11.03
N PRO A 74 -19.58 -13.14 11.63
CA PRO A 74 -20.47 -14.05 12.34
C PRO A 74 -20.92 -15.17 11.41
N PHE A 75 -20.99 -16.40 11.91
CA PHE A 75 -21.53 -17.53 11.16
C PHE A 75 -22.65 -18.21 11.95
N ASP A 76 -23.56 -18.84 11.20
CA ASP A 76 -24.75 -19.47 11.75
C ASP A 76 -24.40 -20.83 12.38
N ILE A 77 -25.04 -21.10 13.52
CA ILE A 77 -24.99 -22.38 14.21
C ILE A 77 -26.38 -22.99 14.14
N GLU A 78 -26.44 -24.25 13.71
CA GLU A 78 -27.61 -25.10 13.83
C GLU A 78 -27.31 -26.22 14.81
N ALA A 79 -28.21 -26.47 15.75
CA ALA A 79 -28.12 -27.60 16.66
C ALA A 79 -29.46 -28.34 16.73
N ILE A 80 -29.41 -29.66 16.84
CA ILE A 80 -30.58 -30.51 17.03
C ILE A 80 -30.35 -31.30 18.30
N SER A 81 -31.19 -31.08 19.31
CA SER A 81 -31.14 -31.83 20.56
C SER A 81 -32.18 -32.95 20.55
N THR A 82 -31.74 -34.21 20.67
CA THR A 82 -32.64 -35.36 20.82
C THR A 82 -32.93 -35.61 22.28
N VAL A 83 -34.21 -35.44 22.64
CA VAL A 83 -34.73 -35.58 24.00
C VAL A 83 -35.18 -37.02 24.26
N SER A 84 -34.85 -37.56 25.43
CA SER A 84 -35.22 -38.94 25.80
C SER A 84 -36.74 -39.13 25.95
N ALA A 85 -37.21 -40.36 25.75
CA ALA A 85 -38.62 -40.70 25.99
C ALA A 85 -39.08 -40.46 27.45
N THR A 86 -38.16 -40.54 28.41
CA THR A 86 -38.41 -40.23 29.83
C THR A 86 -38.72 -38.75 30.01
N THR A 87 -37.91 -37.89 29.40
CA THR A 87 -38.12 -36.43 29.42
C THR A 87 -39.42 -36.04 28.72
N THR A 88 -39.73 -36.64 27.56
CA THR A 88 -41.02 -36.45 26.88
C THR A 88 -42.19 -36.82 27.78
N SER A 89 -42.10 -37.93 28.51
CA SER A 89 -43.14 -38.37 29.45
C SER A 89 -43.30 -37.39 30.61
N GLY A 90 -42.19 -36.82 31.11
CA GLY A 90 -42.21 -35.76 32.11
C GLY A 90 -42.91 -34.49 31.62
N LEU A 91 -42.62 -34.04 30.40
CA LEU A 91 -43.29 -32.89 29.77
C LEU A 91 -44.79 -33.16 29.54
N ALA A 92 -45.16 -34.38 29.11
CA ALA A 92 -46.55 -34.76 28.95
C ALA A 92 -47.32 -34.79 30.29
N LEU A 93 -46.68 -35.23 31.38
CA LEU A 93 -47.27 -35.30 32.72
C LEU A 93 -47.66 -33.92 33.27
N ILE A 94 -46.85 -32.89 32.98
CA ILE A 94 -47.15 -31.51 33.36
C ILE A 94 -48.11 -30.81 32.38
N GLY A 95 -48.57 -31.51 31.33
CA GLY A 95 -49.49 -30.97 30.34
C GLY A 95 -48.86 -30.10 29.26
N ALA A 96 -47.54 -30.18 29.06
CA ALA A 96 -46.86 -29.40 28.03
C ALA A 96 -47.26 -29.85 26.61
N LYS A 97 -47.49 -28.87 25.74
CA LYS A 97 -47.77 -29.03 24.30
C LYS A 97 -46.64 -28.50 23.44
N THR A 98 -45.96 -27.46 23.88
CA THR A 98 -44.73 -26.99 23.25
C THR A 98 -43.65 -26.74 24.30
N ILE A 99 -42.41 -26.76 23.84
CA ILE A 99 -41.24 -26.33 24.61
C ILE A 99 -40.42 -25.36 23.75
N GLU A 100 -39.95 -24.29 24.35
CA GLU A 100 -39.13 -23.25 23.71
C GLU A 100 -38.14 -22.65 24.71
N GLY A 101 -37.23 -21.81 24.26
CA GLY A 101 -36.33 -21.11 25.17
C GLY A 101 -35.07 -20.58 24.51
N THR A 102 -34.03 -20.50 25.33
CA THR A 102 -32.68 -20.12 24.91
C THR A 102 -31.69 -21.09 25.50
N ALA A 103 -30.53 -21.22 24.86
CA ALA A 103 -29.38 -21.85 25.48
C ALA A 103 -28.13 -21.01 25.27
N VAL A 104 -27.14 -21.22 26.13
CA VAL A 104 -25.80 -20.65 26.00
C VAL A 104 -24.81 -21.80 25.93
N SER A 105 -24.11 -21.92 24.80
CA SER A 105 -23.00 -22.85 24.66
C SER A 105 -21.71 -22.21 25.13
N HIS A 106 -20.97 -22.91 25.99
CA HIS A 106 -19.69 -22.49 26.52
C HIS A 106 -18.58 -23.06 25.65
N VAL A 107 -17.88 -22.21 24.90
CA VAL A 107 -16.91 -22.63 23.86
C VAL A 107 -15.50 -22.22 24.26
N ASN A 108 -14.53 -23.10 24.06
CA ASN A 108 -13.12 -22.75 24.17
C ASN A 108 -12.53 -22.52 22.76
N VAL A 109 -11.92 -21.37 22.55
CA VAL A 109 -11.21 -21.04 21.31
C VAL A 109 -9.74 -20.82 21.60
N GLN A 110 -8.89 -21.59 20.93
CA GLN A 110 -7.43 -21.52 21.07
C GLN A 110 -6.77 -21.25 19.71
N ALA A 111 -5.76 -20.41 19.71
CA ALA A 111 -4.91 -20.10 18.55
C ALA A 111 -3.58 -19.49 19.03
N PRO A 112 -2.58 -19.28 18.16
CA PRO A 112 -1.36 -18.57 18.54
C PRO A 112 -1.68 -17.19 19.17
N GLN A 113 -1.15 -16.96 20.38
CA GLN A 113 -1.40 -15.77 21.21
C GLN A 113 -2.88 -15.50 21.60
N VAL A 114 -3.77 -16.47 21.40
CA VAL A 114 -5.19 -16.36 21.76
C VAL A 114 -5.62 -17.60 22.54
N ASP A 115 -6.00 -17.39 23.80
CA ASP A 115 -6.62 -18.41 24.64
C ASP A 115 -7.88 -17.78 25.24
N LEU A 116 -9.04 -18.11 24.66
CA LEU A 116 -10.35 -17.59 25.06
C LEU A 116 -11.12 -18.72 25.73
N PRO A 117 -10.93 -18.92 27.04
CA PRO A 117 -11.77 -19.84 27.79
C PRO A 117 -13.17 -19.23 27.92
N ASP A 118 -14.19 -20.04 27.64
CA ASP A 118 -15.59 -19.73 27.93
C ASP A 118 -16.23 -18.61 27.06
N VAL A 119 -16.01 -18.66 25.75
CA VAL A 119 -16.79 -17.88 24.78
C VAL A 119 -18.26 -18.33 24.84
N GLN A 120 -19.13 -17.45 25.33
CA GLN A 120 -20.56 -17.71 25.44
C GLN A 120 -21.28 -17.46 24.12
N VAL A 121 -21.89 -18.51 23.57
CA VAL A 121 -22.61 -18.45 22.30
C VAL A 121 -24.10 -18.66 22.54
N PRO A 122 -24.92 -17.60 22.47
CA PRO A 122 -26.36 -17.71 22.67
C PRO A 122 -27.02 -18.37 21.46
N VAL A 123 -27.92 -19.31 21.73
CA VAL A 123 -28.77 -19.96 20.73
C VAL A 123 -30.23 -19.85 21.15
N THR A 124 -31.09 -19.69 20.16
CA THR A 124 -32.55 -19.60 20.32
C THR A 124 -33.19 -20.94 20.02
N ILE A 125 -34.12 -21.36 20.87
CA ILE A 125 -34.90 -22.58 20.71
C ILE A 125 -36.34 -22.18 20.38
N PRO A 126 -36.80 -22.34 19.14
CA PRO A 126 -38.17 -22.00 18.76
C PRO A 126 -39.20 -22.96 19.40
N PRO A 127 -40.48 -22.54 19.51
CA PRO A 127 -41.56 -23.40 19.96
C PRO A 127 -41.64 -24.71 19.19
N THR A 128 -41.32 -25.79 19.90
CA THR A 128 -41.24 -27.14 19.38
C THR A 128 -42.36 -27.99 19.98
N PRO A 129 -43.20 -28.66 19.17
CA PRO A 129 -44.28 -29.52 19.66
C PRO A 129 -43.75 -30.71 20.47
N VAL A 130 -44.32 -30.92 21.65
CA VAL A 130 -44.03 -32.09 22.49
C VAL A 130 -44.94 -33.25 22.07
N PRO A 131 -44.41 -34.40 21.61
CA PRO A 131 -45.24 -35.54 21.24
C PRO A 131 -45.80 -36.25 22.48
N ALA A 132 -46.80 -37.10 22.27
CA ALA A 132 -47.44 -37.84 23.37
C ALA A 132 -46.53 -38.87 24.05
N SER A 133 -45.53 -39.39 23.33
CA SER A 133 -44.57 -40.39 23.82
C SER A 133 -43.37 -40.51 22.89
N GLY A 134 -42.28 -41.11 23.37
CA GLY A 134 -41.08 -41.39 22.57
C GLY A 134 -40.08 -40.22 22.56
N PRO A 135 -38.89 -40.43 22.01
CA PRO A 135 -37.92 -39.35 21.84
C PRO A 135 -38.39 -38.34 20.79
N PHE A 136 -37.91 -37.10 20.89
CA PHE A 136 -38.17 -36.06 19.89
C PHE A 136 -37.02 -35.07 19.80
N ASP A 137 -36.95 -34.36 18.68
CA ASP A 137 -35.87 -33.43 18.39
C ASP A 137 -36.31 -31.98 18.62
N ILE A 138 -35.41 -31.20 19.21
CA ILE A 138 -35.56 -29.76 19.43
C ILE A 138 -34.48 -29.05 18.60
N PRO A 139 -34.86 -28.31 17.54
CA PRO A 139 -33.91 -27.49 16.82
C PRO A 139 -33.54 -26.25 17.64
N ALA A 140 -32.31 -25.76 17.46
CA ALA A 140 -31.82 -24.51 17.99
C ALA A 140 -30.93 -23.82 16.96
N THR A 141 -30.96 -22.49 16.94
CA THR A 141 -30.14 -21.69 16.01
C THR A 141 -29.49 -20.51 16.73
N GLY A 142 -28.25 -20.16 16.37
CA GLY A 142 -27.57 -18.99 16.91
C GLY A 142 -26.52 -18.44 15.96
N GLN A 143 -25.83 -17.38 16.38
CA GLN A 143 -24.72 -16.79 15.64
C GLN A 143 -23.51 -16.62 16.55
N THR A 144 -22.33 -16.85 16.01
CA THR A 144 -21.08 -16.66 16.73
C THR A 144 -20.69 -15.19 16.86
N PRO A 145 -19.94 -14.82 17.91
CA PRO A 145 -19.28 -13.52 17.97
C PRO A 145 -18.16 -13.42 16.93
N SER A 146 -17.83 -12.19 16.53
CA SER A 146 -16.66 -11.91 15.70
C SER A 146 -15.37 -12.04 16.53
N LEU A 147 -14.36 -12.72 16.00
CA LEU A 147 -13.05 -12.89 16.61
C LEU A 147 -11.96 -12.33 15.70
N THR A 148 -10.84 -11.86 16.27
CA THR A 148 -9.66 -11.42 15.52
C THR A 148 -8.43 -12.14 16.03
N PHE A 149 -7.61 -12.65 15.13
CA PHE A 149 -6.41 -13.41 15.46
C PHE A 149 -5.16 -12.59 15.14
N PRO A 150 -4.22 -12.43 16.09
CA PRO A 150 -3.05 -11.57 15.92
C PRO A 150 -1.88 -12.26 15.20
N GLU A 151 -1.88 -13.59 15.10
CA GLU A 151 -0.77 -14.36 14.55
C GLU A 151 -1.28 -15.52 13.69
N ALA A 152 -0.51 -15.87 12.65
CA ALA A 152 -0.82 -16.98 11.77
C ALA A 152 -0.56 -18.33 12.46
N GLY A 153 -1.29 -19.36 12.06
CA GLY A 153 -1.11 -20.72 12.59
C GLY A 153 -2.40 -21.52 12.57
N GLU A 154 -2.57 -22.41 13.55
CA GLU A 154 -3.74 -23.28 13.65
C GLU A 154 -4.63 -22.84 14.81
N GLY A 155 -5.91 -22.61 14.52
CA GLY A 155 -6.95 -22.33 15.51
C GLY A 155 -7.85 -23.54 15.76
N THR A 156 -8.38 -23.66 16.97
CA THR A 156 -9.23 -24.78 17.38
C THR A 156 -10.46 -24.32 18.16
N ILE A 157 -11.58 -24.99 17.93
CA ILE A 157 -12.86 -24.73 18.59
C ILE A 157 -13.31 -26.00 19.32
N ASP A 158 -13.38 -25.92 20.64
CA ASP A 158 -13.84 -27.00 21.51
C ASP A 158 -15.17 -26.60 22.19
N ILE A 159 -16.20 -27.43 22.02
CA ILE A 159 -17.54 -27.19 22.60
C ILE A 159 -17.62 -27.77 23.99
N GLY A 160 -17.94 -26.93 24.97
CA GLY A 160 -18.09 -27.30 26.37
C GLY A 160 -19.55 -27.45 26.81
N ASN A 161 -19.79 -27.03 28.04
CA ASN A 161 -21.08 -27.16 28.71
C ASN A 161 -22.17 -26.30 28.04
N LEU A 162 -23.41 -26.60 28.38
CA LEU A 162 -24.59 -25.96 27.81
C LEU A 162 -25.52 -25.53 28.94
N ASP A 163 -25.87 -24.25 28.99
CA ASP A 163 -26.85 -23.72 29.94
C ASP A 163 -28.17 -23.50 29.23
N LEU A 164 -29.21 -24.27 29.58
CA LEU A 164 -30.54 -24.13 29.01
C LEU A 164 -31.43 -23.26 29.91
N ARG A 165 -32.24 -22.39 29.29
CA ARG A 165 -33.38 -21.72 29.93
C ARG A 165 -34.63 -21.96 29.09
N MET A 166 -35.54 -22.78 29.62
CA MET A 166 -36.65 -23.38 28.86
C MET A 166 -38.00 -22.97 29.43
N ILE A 167 -39.02 -22.90 28.56
CA ILE A 167 -40.41 -22.64 28.91
C ILE A 167 -41.26 -23.76 28.30
N ALA A 168 -41.96 -24.51 29.15
CA ALA A 168 -43.00 -25.43 28.72
C ALA A 168 -44.34 -24.69 28.64
N ARG A 169 -45.11 -24.85 27.55
CA ARG A 169 -46.42 -24.21 27.40
C ARG A 169 -47.53 -25.22 27.24
N ASN A 170 -48.70 -24.91 27.76
CA ASN A 170 -49.91 -25.73 27.64
C ASN A 170 -50.59 -25.54 26.26
N SER A 171 -51.80 -26.11 26.10
CA SER A 171 -52.57 -25.99 24.84
C SER A 171 -53.08 -24.58 24.51
N SER A 172 -53.17 -23.66 25.49
CA SER A 172 -53.51 -22.25 25.26
C SER A 172 -52.28 -21.39 24.97
N GLY A 173 -51.07 -21.95 25.02
CA GLY A 173 -49.81 -21.21 24.86
C GLY A 173 -49.34 -20.50 26.12
N GLU A 174 -49.98 -20.74 27.27
CA GLU A 174 -49.55 -20.16 28.56
C GLU A 174 -48.38 -20.96 29.16
N PRO A 175 -47.40 -20.29 29.80
CA PRO A 175 -46.31 -20.97 30.51
C PRO A 175 -46.82 -21.88 31.63
N ILE A 176 -46.20 -23.05 31.76
CA ILE A 176 -46.43 -24.00 32.85
C ILE A 176 -45.33 -23.78 33.89
N ALA A 177 -45.66 -23.10 34.98
CA ALA A 177 -44.70 -22.85 36.06
C ALA A 177 -44.31 -24.16 36.77
N LEU A 178 -43.00 -24.40 36.87
CA LEU A 178 -42.44 -25.53 37.61
C LEU A 178 -41.92 -25.10 38.98
N PRO A 179 -41.96 -25.96 40.01
CA PRO A 179 -41.30 -25.70 41.29
C PRO A 179 -39.81 -25.43 41.09
N GLY A 180 -39.33 -24.31 41.62
CA GLY A 180 -37.94 -23.86 41.43
C GLY A 180 -37.67 -23.16 40.10
N GLY A 181 -38.70 -22.91 39.28
CA GLY A 181 -38.62 -22.08 38.08
C GLY A 181 -38.68 -20.59 38.35
N HIS A 182 -38.57 -19.81 37.28
CA HIS A 182 -38.56 -18.36 37.26
C HIS A 182 -39.99 -17.76 37.18
N PRO A 183 -40.17 -16.47 37.54
CA PRO A 183 -41.48 -15.80 37.52
C PRO A 183 -42.15 -15.71 36.14
N ASP A 184 -41.37 -15.75 35.06
CA ASP A 184 -41.83 -15.79 33.67
C ASP A 184 -42.31 -17.20 33.24
N GLY A 185 -42.24 -18.18 34.14
CA GLY A 185 -42.57 -19.58 33.89
C GLY A 185 -41.45 -20.38 33.24
N SER A 186 -40.25 -19.80 33.06
CA SER A 186 -39.09 -20.53 32.58
C SER A 186 -38.43 -21.35 33.68
N PHE A 187 -37.55 -22.27 33.32
CA PHE A 187 -36.69 -22.99 34.25
C PHE A 187 -35.31 -23.18 33.63
N ASP A 188 -34.29 -23.24 34.47
CA ASP A 188 -32.93 -23.53 34.02
C ASP A 188 -32.66 -25.04 34.05
N ALA A 189 -31.93 -25.53 33.07
CA ALA A 189 -31.46 -26.91 33.01
C ALA A 189 -29.99 -26.92 32.58
N PRO A 190 -29.05 -26.76 33.51
CA PRO A 190 -27.63 -26.81 33.20
C PRO A 190 -27.25 -28.22 32.74
N CYS A 191 -26.43 -28.29 31.70
CA CYS A 191 -26.01 -29.52 31.02
C CYS A 191 -24.50 -29.60 30.97
N THR A 192 -23.95 -30.69 31.52
CA THR A 192 -22.51 -30.97 31.48
C THR A 192 -22.20 -32.03 30.44
N VAL A 193 -21.16 -31.82 29.63
CA VAL A 193 -20.68 -32.81 28.66
C VAL A 193 -20.27 -34.10 29.39
N LYS A 194 -20.66 -35.26 28.86
CA LYS A 194 -20.28 -36.54 29.46
C LYS A 194 -18.78 -36.79 29.32
N PRO A 195 -18.13 -37.40 30.32
CA PRO A 195 -16.69 -37.61 30.30
C PRO A 195 -16.25 -38.53 29.16
N GLY A 196 -15.08 -38.25 28.57
CA GLY A 196 -14.46 -39.08 27.53
C GLY A 196 -14.90 -38.77 26.09
N GLN A 197 -15.74 -37.75 25.87
CA GLN A 197 -16.11 -37.30 24.52
C GLN A 197 -15.04 -36.36 23.93
N ASN A 198 -14.85 -36.45 22.61
CA ASN A 198 -14.08 -35.46 21.87
C ASN A 198 -14.94 -34.20 21.71
N GLN A 199 -14.50 -33.09 22.27
CA GLN A 199 -15.21 -31.81 22.22
C GLN A 199 -14.80 -30.95 21.02
N ARG A 200 -13.84 -31.39 20.21
CA ARG A 200 -13.32 -30.66 19.05
C ARG A 200 -14.35 -30.59 17.93
N LEU A 201 -14.93 -29.41 17.73
CA LEU A 201 -15.81 -29.12 16.60
C LEU A 201 -15.01 -28.90 15.32
N ALA A 202 -13.95 -28.09 15.40
CA ALA A 202 -13.16 -27.74 14.22
C ALA A 202 -11.72 -27.35 14.55
N THR A 203 -10.86 -27.59 13.56
CA THR A 203 -9.52 -27.02 13.44
C THR A 203 -9.51 -26.22 12.14
N PHE A 204 -9.01 -24.98 12.19
CA PHE A 204 -9.00 -24.08 11.04
C PHE A 204 -7.66 -23.34 10.92
N PRO A 205 -7.16 -23.08 9.70
CA PRO A 205 -5.96 -22.30 9.51
C PRO A 205 -6.24 -20.80 9.67
N ILE A 206 -5.30 -20.10 10.30
CA ILE A 206 -5.19 -18.65 10.33
C ILE A 206 -4.03 -18.28 9.42
N VAL A 207 -4.33 -17.70 8.27
CA VAL A 207 -3.33 -17.34 7.26
C VAL A 207 -2.88 -15.89 7.44
N GLY A 208 -1.58 -15.65 7.33
CA GLY A 208 -1.05 -14.30 7.21
C GLY A 208 -1.51 -13.65 5.90
N THR A 209 -1.37 -12.34 5.81
CA THR A 209 -1.38 -11.68 4.50
C THR A 209 -0.17 -12.16 3.70
N PRO A 210 -0.33 -12.53 2.41
CA PRO A 210 0.82 -12.75 1.55
C PRO A 210 1.74 -11.53 1.63
N PRO A 211 3.08 -11.72 1.69
CA PRO A 211 3.98 -10.58 1.65
C PRO A 211 3.71 -9.77 0.38
N PRO A 212 3.81 -8.43 0.43
CA PRO A 212 3.65 -7.61 -0.75
C PRO A 212 4.70 -7.99 -1.79
N THR A 213 4.42 -7.67 -3.04
CA THR A 213 5.33 -7.92 -4.14
C THR A 213 5.76 -6.61 -4.78
N CYS A 214 7.04 -6.48 -5.08
CA CYS A 214 7.54 -5.45 -5.97
C CYS A 214 7.83 -6.08 -7.32
N ASN A 215 7.18 -5.61 -8.39
CA ASN A 215 7.49 -6.06 -9.74
C ASN A 215 7.41 -7.59 -9.97
N GLY A 216 6.49 -8.26 -9.25
CA GLY A 216 6.32 -9.71 -9.31
C GLY A 216 7.29 -10.51 -8.43
N LEU A 217 8.18 -9.86 -7.69
CA LEU A 217 9.06 -10.47 -6.70
C LEU A 217 8.48 -10.27 -5.30
N THR A 218 8.53 -11.31 -4.46
CA THR A 218 8.11 -11.25 -3.06
C THR A 218 9.07 -10.36 -2.26
N ALA A 219 8.55 -9.40 -1.52
CA ALA A 219 9.36 -8.53 -0.68
C ALA A 219 10.19 -9.33 0.34
N THR A 220 11.49 -9.03 0.40
CA THR A 220 12.39 -9.47 1.49
C THR A 220 12.29 -8.50 2.66
N ILE A 221 11.98 -7.23 2.38
CA ILE A 221 11.91 -6.14 3.35
C ILE A 221 10.66 -5.31 3.09
N THR A 222 9.90 -5.07 4.16
CA THR A 222 8.74 -4.17 4.17
C THR A 222 8.87 -3.22 5.34
N GLY A 223 8.52 -1.94 5.15
CA GLY A 223 8.64 -0.96 6.23
C GLY A 223 7.90 0.33 5.93
N SER A 224 8.06 1.30 6.84
CA SER A 224 7.56 2.67 6.72
C SER A 224 8.53 3.62 7.43
N GLY A 225 8.62 4.87 6.98
CA GLY A 225 9.62 5.83 7.41
C GLY A 225 10.99 5.45 6.86
N THR A 226 11.95 5.15 7.74
CA THR A 226 13.30 4.76 7.30
C THR A 226 13.39 3.26 7.04
N ILE A 227 13.74 2.87 5.83
CA ILE A 227 13.89 1.48 5.39
C ILE A 227 15.33 1.30 4.89
N ASN A 228 16.04 0.37 5.49
CA ASN A 228 17.42 0.03 5.09
C ASN A 228 17.44 -1.41 4.63
N GLY A 229 17.89 -1.63 3.40
CA GLY A 229 18.25 -2.96 2.92
C GLY A 229 19.58 -3.45 3.46
N THR A 230 20.02 -4.56 2.92
CA THR A 230 21.18 -5.32 3.37
C THR A 230 22.35 -5.16 2.38
N ALA A 231 23.39 -5.99 2.51
CA ALA A 231 24.50 -5.99 1.56
C ALA A 231 24.31 -7.01 0.43
N GLY A 232 23.15 -7.67 0.34
CA GLY A 232 22.78 -8.57 -0.74
C GLY A 232 21.50 -8.11 -1.42
N ALA A 233 21.17 -8.76 -2.54
CA ALA A 233 19.99 -8.41 -3.34
C ALA A 233 18.69 -8.49 -2.54
N ASP A 234 18.05 -7.33 -2.39
CA ASP A 234 16.81 -7.14 -1.66
C ASP A 234 15.63 -6.82 -2.56
N VAL A 235 14.44 -7.19 -2.09
CA VAL A 235 13.16 -6.75 -2.66
C VAL A 235 12.48 -5.91 -1.59
N ILE A 236 12.55 -4.59 -1.75
CA ILE A 236 12.07 -3.62 -0.77
C ILE A 236 10.71 -3.10 -1.22
N VAL A 237 9.73 -3.14 -0.33
CA VAL A 237 8.42 -2.49 -0.51
C VAL A 237 8.19 -1.52 0.63
N GLY A 238 8.10 -0.23 0.31
CA GLY A 238 7.70 0.79 1.26
C GLY A 238 6.19 0.84 1.46
N SER A 239 5.74 1.94 2.05
CA SER A 239 4.41 2.11 2.61
C SER A 239 3.56 3.04 1.74
N THR A 240 2.52 3.64 2.33
CA THR A 240 1.71 4.68 1.67
C THR A 240 2.04 6.09 2.19
N GLY A 241 3.04 6.21 3.04
CA GLY A 241 3.53 7.49 3.56
C GLY A 241 4.92 7.79 3.00
N THR A 242 5.43 8.98 3.30
CA THR A 242 6.80 9.36 2.92
C THR A 242 7.83 8.46 3.59
N ASP A 243 8.59 7.76 2.77
CA ASP A 243 9.63 6.84 3.14
C ASP A 243 11.01 7.34 2.72
N THR A 244 12.03 6.95 3.47
CA THR A 244 13.44 7.13 3.13
C THR A 244 14.08 5.77 3.03
N ILE A 245 14.46 5.38 1.82
CA ILE A 245 14.84 4.00 1.48
C ILE A 245 16.30 3.98 1.03
N THR A 246 17.10 3.06 1.57
CA THR A 246 18.43 2.72 1.05
C THR A 246 18.43 1.25 0.67
N GLY A 247 18.81 0.90 -0.57
CA GLY A 247 18.93 -0.49 -1.03
C GLY A 247 20.04 -1.24 -0.29
N GLY A 248 21.20 -0.60 -0.18
CA GLY A 248 22.34 -1.14 0.55
C GLY A 248 23.41 -1.58 -0.42
N GLY A 249 23.64 -2.86 -0.61
CA GLY A 249 24.51 -3.36 -1.67
C GLY A 249 23.95 -4.65 -2.25
N GLY A 250 24.42 -5.04 -3.42
CA GLY A 250 23.74 -6.04 -4.24
C GLY A 250 22.80 -5.38 -5.24
N ASN A 251 22.12 -6.20 -6.04
CA ASN A 251 21.20 -5.70 -7.06
C ASN A 251 19.79 -5.70 -6.47
N ASP A 252 19.29 -4.54 -6.09
CA ASP A 252 18.07 -4.39 -5.34
C ASP A 252 16.88 -4.10 -6.25
N THR A 253 15.68 -4.45 -5.78
CA THR A 253 14.41 -4.09 -6.41
C THR A 253 13.57 -3.34 -5.39
N ILE A 254 13.45 -2.03 -5.60
CA ILE A 254 12.81 -1.10 -4.68
C ILE A 254 11.48 -0.65 -5.28
N CYS A 255 10.40 -0.86 -4.56
CA CYS A 255 9.11 -0.23 -4.79
C CYS A 255 8.84 0.71 -3.61
N ALA A 256 8.95 2.02 -3.83
CA ALA A 256 8.88 2.99 -2.75
C ALA A 256 7.49 3.04 -2.11
N GLY A 257 6.45 2.95 -2.94
CA GLY A 257 5.07 2.83 -2.49
C GLY A 257 4.26 4.06 -2.87
N ALA A 258 3.22 4.37 -2.11
CA ALA A 258 2.54 5.64 -2.30
C ALA A 258 3.14 6.68 -1.35
N GLY A 259 3.12 7.95 -1.72
CA GLY A 259 3.73 9.02 -0.93
C GLY A 259 4.89 9.65 -1.68
N ASN A 260 5.45 10.72 -1.12
CA ASN A 260 6.64 11.34 -1.70
C ASN A 260 7.85 10.72 -1.01
N ASP A 261 8.55 9.84 -1.71
CA ASP A 261 9.60 9.02 -1.13
C ASP A 261 10.99 9.52 -1.55
N THR A 262 11.99 9.18 -0.75
CA THR A 262 13.39 9.48 -1.03
C THR A 262 14.21 8.21 -1.02
N ILE A 263 14.79 7.88 -2.17
CA ILE A 263 15.70 6.75 -2.34
C ILE A 263 17.13 7.29 -2.27
N LEU A 264 17.88 6.84 -1.27
CA LEU A 264 19.25 7.24 -1.01
C LEU A 264 20.21 6.22 -1.59
N GLN A 265 21.10 6.70 -2.45
CA GLN A 265 22.17 5.93 -3.06
C GLN A 265 23.44 6.00 -2.20
N ALA A 266 24.18 4.89 -2.10
CA ALA A 266 25.36 4.84 -1.26
C ALA A 266 26.50 5.74 -1.81
N ALA A 267 27.56 5.95 -1.02
CA ALA A 267 28.71 6.75 -1.46
C ALA A 267 29.59 6.05 -2.51
N ALA A 268 29.51 4.72 -2.57
CA ALA A 268 30.25 3.86 -3.49
C ALA A 268 29.26 2.98 -4.25
N PRO A 269 29.67 2.40 -5.39
CA PRO A 269 28.77 1.57 -6.15
C PRO A 269 28.21 0.38 -5.37
N ASP A 270 26.89 0.22 -5.41
CA ASP A 270 26.12 -0.72 -4.61
C ASP A 270 25.56 -1.87 -5.43
N GLY A 271 25.28 -1.69 -6.72
CA GLY A 271 24.84 -2.78 -7.58
C GLY A 271 24.20 -2.30 -8.86
N ALA A 272 23.39 -3.16 -9.47
CA ALA A 272 22.48 -2.78 -10.55
C ALA A 272 21.06 -2.82 -9.99
N ASP A 273 20.59 -1.67 -9.54
CA ASP A 273 19.34 -1.53 -8.82
C ASP A 273 18.17 -1.21 -9.74
N ARG A 274 16.98 -1.62 -9.33
CA ARG A 274 15.74 -1.24 -9.98
C ARG A 274 14.86 -0.50 -8.99
N VAL A 275 14.61 0.77 -9.26
CA VAL A 275 13.77 1.64 -8.43
C VAL A 275 12.48 1.95 -9.15
N ASP A 276 11.38 1.78 -8.44
CA ASP A 276 10.03 2.16 -8.84
C ASP A 276 9.45 3.05 -7.73
N GLY A 277 9.40 4.37 -7.97
CA GLY A 277 8.84 5.32 -6.99
C GLY A 277 7.34 5.12 -6.79
N GLN A 278 6.66 4.57 -7.79
CA GLN A 278 5.22 4.36 -7.84
C GLN A 278 4.41 5.66 -7.75
N ALA A 279 3.66 5.89 -6.68
CA ALA A 279 2.62 6.92 -6.67
C ALA A 279 2.99 8.07 -5.73
N GLY A 280 3.45 9.18 -6.31
CA GLY A 280 3.75 10.37 -5.53
C GLY A 280 4.68 11.28 -6.31
N VAL A 281 5.52 12.01 -5.58
CA VAL A 281 6.63 12.77 -6.13
C VAL A 281 7.90 12.28 -5.46
N ASP A 282 8.62 11.41 -6.17
CA ASP A 282 9.70 10.61 -5.62
C ASP A 282 11.07 11.17 -6.01
N THR A 283 12.05 10.99 -5.13
CA THR A 283 13.40 11.54 -5.30
C THR A 283 14.45 10.44 -5.21
N ILE A 284 15.29 10.34 -6.24
CA ILE A 284 16.55 9.60 -6.16
C ILE A 284 17.67 10.57 -5.75
N SER A 285 18.47 10.20 -4.75
CA SER A 285 19.53 11.06 -4.22
C SER A 285 20.88 10.36 -4.20
N TYR A 286 21.80 10.88 -5.02
CA TYR A 286 23.21 10.50 -5.10
C TYR A 286 24.11 11.43 -4.29
N ALA A 287 23.55 12.21 -3.34
CA ALA A 287 24.27 13.23 -2.57
C ALA A 287 25.52 12.72 -1.83
N ALA A 288 25.63 11.41 -1.60
CA ALA A 288 26.80 10.77 -0.98
C ALA A 288 27.92 10.42 -1.98
N ARG A 289 27.65 10.42 -3.30
CA ARG A 289 28.62 10.05 -4.34
C ARG A 289 29.64 11.17 -4.52
N THR A 290 30.90 10.78 -4.72
CA THR A 290 32.02 11.71 -4.98
C THR A 290 32.55 11.61 -6.41
N THR A 291 31.97 10.70 -7.21
CA THR A 291 32.29 10.51 -8.63
C THR A 291 31.09 10.92 -9.48
N PRO A 292 31.32 11.31 -10.76
CA PRO A 292 30.25 11.63 -11.69
C PRO A 292 29.15 10.58 -11.75
N VAL A 293 27.90 11.04 -11.72
CA VAL A 293 26.71 10.25 -12.03
C VAL A 293 26.04 10.77 -13.30
N VAL A 294 25.43 9.87 -14.04
CA VAL A 294 24.54 10.22 -15.15
C VAL A 294 23.17 9.73 -14.76
N VAL A 295 22.17 10.61 -14.66
CA VAL A 295 20.80 10.27 -14.25
C VAL A 295 19.83 10.73 -15.32
N THR A 296 18.86 9.87 -15.67
CA THR A 296 17.83 10.21 -16.65
C THR A 296 16.47 9.69 -16.19
N LEU A 297 15.51 10.61 -15.99
CA LEU A 297 14.19 10.29 -15.43
C LEU A 297 13.14 9.91 -16.48
N THR A 298 13.52 9.81 -17.77
CA THR A 298 12.59 9.41 -18.85
C THR A 298 12.16 7.94 -18.81
N GLY A 299 12.69 7.15 -17.86
CA GLY A 299 12.34 5.75 -17.62
C GLY A 299 12.86 4.77 -18.68
N THR A 300 13.30 3.60 -18.21
CA THR A 300 13.74 2.39 -18.96
C THR A 300 15.18 2.31 -19.46
N THR A 301 15.99 3.36 -19.35
CA THR A 301 17.42 3.27 -19.71
C THR A 301 18.25 2.80 -18.52
N ALA A 302 18.91 1.65 -18.66
CA ALA A 302 19.77 1.02 -17.63
C ALA A 302 21.12 1.75 -17.47
N ASN A 303 21.12 3.01 -17.03
CA ASN A 303 22.33 3.78 -16.77
C ASN A 303 22.06 5.07 -15.95
N ASP A 304 21.30 4.99 -14.87
CA ASP A 304 21.12 6.09 -13.92
C ASP A 304 21.97 5.90 -12.66
N GLY A 305 23.18 6.46 -12.64
CA GLY A 305 24.11 6.29 -11.51
C GLY A 305 25.56 6.45 -11.92
N ALA A 306 26.47 5.79 -11.19
CA ALA A 306 27.88 5.71 -11.57
C ALA A 306 28.09 4.73 -12.73
N ALA A 307 29.16 4.96 -13.49
CA ALA A 307 29.46 4.15 -14.66
C ALA A 307 29.60 2.65 -14.32
N GLY A 308 28.75 1.83 -14.93
CA GLY A 308 28.79 0.37 -14.81
C GLY A 308 27.85 -0.26 -13.77
N GLU A 309 27.08 0.55 -13.04
CA GLU A 309 26.00 0.08 -12.16
C GLU A 309 24.84 -0.47 -12.98
N GLY A 310 24.35 0.33 -13.95
CA GLY A 310 23.26 -0.10 -14.82
C GLY A 310 21.92 -0.14 -14.10
N ASP A 311 21.75 0.77 -13.13
CA ASP A 311 20.51 1.02 -12.43
C ASP A 311 19.38 1.38 -13.42
N ALA A 312 18.14 1.20 -12.98
CA ALA A 312 16.95 1.60 -13.71
C ALA A 312 15.92 2.27 -12.80
N LEU A 313 15.61 3.54 -13.10
CA LEU A 313 14.56 4.30 -12.44
C LEU A 313 13.24 4.25 -13.23
N LEU A 314 12.14 4.10 -12.49
CA LEU A 314 10.77 4.14 -12.97
C LEU A 314 9.94 4.99 -12.01
N ALA A 315 9.10 5.88 -12.55
CA ALA A 315 8.21 6.73 -11.75
C ALA A 315 8.99 7.47 -10.63
N VAL A 316 10.06 8.15 -11.02
CA VAL A 316 10.86 9.02 -10.14
C VAL A 316 10.90 10.39 -10.78
N GLU A 317 10.46 11.42 -10.06
CA GLU A 317 10.31 12.77 -10.59
C GLU A 317 11.49 13.68 -10.25
N ASN A 318 12.27 13.38 -9.22
CA ASN A 318 13.35 14.26 -8.77
C ASN A 318 14.67 13.53 -8.68
N ALA A 319 15.76 14.26 -8.94
CA ALA A 319 17.11 13.76 -8.81
C ALA A 319 18.01 14.76 -8.10
N THR A 320 18.85 14.25 -7.19
CA THR A 320 19.98 14.99 -6.61
C THR A 320 21.27 14.28 -6.99
N GLY A 321 22.20 14.99 -7.62
CA GLY A 321 23.56 14.54 -7.88
C GLY A 321 24.43 14.52 -6.62
N GLY A 322 25.73 14.34 -6.81
CA GLY A 322 26.72 14.20 -5.76
C GLY A 322 27.71 15.37 -5.72
N ALA A 323 28.98 15.04 -5.47
CA ALA A 323 30.10 15.97 -5.58
C ALA A 323 30.91 15.77 -6.88
N GLY A 324 30.32 15.07 -7.84
CA GLY A 324 30.93 14.64 -9.09
C GLY A 324 30.92 15.72 -10.16
N HIS A 325 30.84 15.34 -11.43
CA HIS A 325 30.55 16.24 -12.54
C HIS A 325 29.37 15.60 -13.24
N ASP A 326 28.21 15.87 -12.69
CA ASP A 326 27.03 15.05 -12.85
C ASP A 326 26.25 15.47 -14.08
N SER A 327 25.53 14.55 -14.68
CA SER A 327 24.66 14.82 -15.82
C SER A 327 23.25 14.40 -15.45
N LEU A 328 22.38 15.36 -15.19
CA LEU A 328 21.00 15.14 -14.78
C LEU A 328 20.06 15.52 -15.92
N ALA A 329 19.27 14.55 -16.39
CA ALA A 329 18.19 14.76 -17.34
C ALA A 329 16.84 14.40 -16.69
N GLY A 330 15.90 15.33 -16.75
CA GLY A 330 14.54 15.15 -16.26
C GLY A 330 13.69 14.26 -17.17
N SER A 331 12.45 14.67 -17.39
CA SER A 331 11.42 13.86 -18.02
C SER A 331 10.47 14.73 -18.85
N ALA A 332 9.19 14.35 -18.97
CA ALA A 332 8.16 15.19 -19.58
C ALA A 332 7.21 15.80 -18.53
N VAL A 333 7.46 15.51 -17.25
CA VAL A 333 6.69 16.01 -16.10
C VAL A 333 7.57 16.93 -15.27
N PRO A 334 7.01 17.83 -14.43
CA PRO A 334 7.80 18.71 -13.58
C PRO A 334 8.81 17.94 -12.72
N ASN A 335 10.07 18.34 -12.79
CA ASN A 335 11.18 17.74 -12.07
C ASN A 335 11.88 18.74 -11.14
N LEU A 336 12.36 18.28 -9.98
CA LEU A 336 13.39 18.97 -9.20
C LEU A 336 14.74 18.29 -9.45
N LEU A 337 15.66 19.02 -10.09
CA LEU A 337 17.01 18.55 -10.41
C LEU A 337 18.03 19.40 -9.65
N VAL A 338 18.89 18.75 -8.87
CA VAL A 338 19.94 19.41 -8.08
C VAL A 338 21.29 18.78 -8.44
N GLY A 339 22.18 19.52 -9.09
CA GLY A 339 23.52 19.05 -9.51
C GLY A 339 24.38 18.66 -8.31
N GLY A 340 24.62 19.61 -7.40
CA GLY A 340 25.33 19.35 -6.15
C GLY A 340 26.65 20.12 -6.09
N ASN A 341 27.78 19.43 -5.96
CA ASN A 341 29.09 20.07 -6.17
C ASN A 341 29.74 19.53 -7.44
N GLY A 342 30.62 20.35 -8.00
CA GLY A 342 31.33 20.08 -9.25
C GLY A 342 30.60 20.69 -10.43
N ASN A 343 31.16 20.52 -11.64
CA ASN A 343 30.63 21.15 -12.84
C ASN A 343 29.58 20.23 -13.47
N ASP A 344 28.32 20.54 -13.22
CA ASP A 344 27.21 19.69 -13.57
C ASP A 344 26.53 20.12 -14.87
N VAL A 345 25.87 19.17 -15.54
CA VAL A 345 25.00 19.40 -16.68
C VAL A 345 23.58 19.06 -16.26
N VAL A 346 22.70 20.06 -16.25
CA VAL A 346 21.29 19.90 -15.88
C VAL A 346 20.42 20.18 -17.11
N ASN A 347 19.42 19.33 -17.33
CA ASN A 347 18.47 19.43 -18.43
C ASN A 347 17.10 18.97 -17.94
N GLY A 348 16.19 19.90 -17.65
CA GLY A 348 14.81 19.58 -17.24
C GLY A 348 14.05 18.70 -18.23
N LEU A 349 14.40 18.82 -19.53
CA LEU A 349 13.60 18.33 -20.65
C LEU A 349 12.23 19.02 -20.63
N GLY A 350 11.14 18.27 -20.72
CA GLY A 350 9.80 18.85 -20.75
C GLY A 350 9.17 18.91 -19.36
N GLY A 351 8.44 19.97 -19.04
CA GLY A 351 7.86 20.12 -17.71
C GLY A 351 7.84 21.58 -17.32
N ASN A 352 7.59 21.87 -16.04
CA ASN A 352 7.96 23.16 -15.48
C ASN A 352 8.94 22.81 -14.36
N ASP A 353 10.22 22.89 -14.66
CA ASP A 353 11.25 22.26 -13.87
C ASP A 353 11.87 23.24 -12.88
N THR A 354 12.45 22.72 -11.80
CA THR A 354 13.33 23.46 -10.91
C THR A 354 14.73 22.87 -11.05
N GLU A 355 15.61 23.61 -11.69
CA GLU A 355 16.99 23.22 -11.98
C GLU A 355 17.96 24.00 -11.09
N GLN A 356 18.76 23.29 -10.30
CA GLN A 356 19.77 23.86 -9.41
C GLN A 356 21.13 23.29 -9.77
N GLY A 357 22.07 24.16 -10.15
CA GLY A 357 23.45 23.76 -10.45
C GLY A 357 24.17 23.33 -9.17
N GLY A 358 24.39 24.30 -8.28
CA GLY A 358 25.02 24.06 -6.98
C GLY A 358 26.37 24.73 -6.92
N ASN A 359 27.40 24.08 -6.37
CA ASN A 359 28.74 24.63 -6.39
C ASN A 359 29.53 24.11 -7.58
N GLY A 360 29.97 24.96 -8.48
CA GLY A 360 30.75 24.56 -9.65
C GLY A 360 30.43 25.47 -10.81
N ASN A 361 31.02 25.17 -11.97
CA ASN A 361 30.66 25.86 -13.20
C ASN A 361 29.65 24.99 -13.93
N ASP A 362 28.38 25.25 -13.70
CA ASP A 362 27.29 24.40 -14.14
C ASP A 362 26.73 24.83 -15.50
N LYS A 363 26.06 23.90 -16.16
CA LYS A 363 25.47 24.12 -17.48
C LYS A 363 24.02 23.65 -17.50
N PHE A 364 23.11 24.60 -17.72
CA PHE A 364 21.69 24.35 -17.93
C PHE A 364 21.40 24.23 -19.44
N VAL A 365 20.84 23.11 -19.87
CA VAL A 365 20.59 22.81 -21.29
C VAL A 365 19.10 22.88 -21.59
N GLN A 366 18.68 23.92 -22.30
CA GLN A 366 17.26 24.23 -22.54
C GLN A 366 16.69 23.67 -23.85
N GLY A 367 17.26 22.59 -24.40
CA GLY A 367 16.70 21.88 -25.56
C GLY A 367 16.51 22.69 -26.87
N ALA A 368 15.94 22.03 -27.88
CA ALA A 368 15.80 22.56 -29.24
C ALA A 368 14.49 23.34 -29.50
N ALA A 369 13.49 23.16 -28.63
CA ALA A 369 12.15 23.71 -28.73
C ALA A 369 11.56 23.92 -27.33
N ALA A 370 10.44 24.64 -27.24
CA ALA A 370 9.85 25.04 -25.96
C ALA A 370 9.52 23.84 -25.10
N ASN A 371 10.00 23.90 -23.86
CA ASN A 371 10.12 22.75 -23.00
C ASN A 371 9.52 23.00 -21.61
N GLY A 372 9.31 24.24 -21.20
CA GLY A 372 8.68 24.52 -19.93
C GLY A 372 8.58 25.99 -19.60
N ALA A 373 8.07 26.25 -18.40
CA ALA A 373 8.36 27.48 -17.66
C ALA A 373 9.27 27.09 -16.49
N ASP A 374 10.58 27.11 -16.74
CA ASP A 374 11.55 26.51 -15.82
C ASP A 374 12.12 27.54 -14.85
N VAL A 375 12.53 27.09 -13.66
CA VAL A 375 13.23 27.92 -12.66
C VAL A 375 14.65 27.39 -12.51
N LEU A 376 15.63 28.20 -12.92
CA LEU A 376 17.03 27.85 -12.95
C LEU A 376 17.84 28.69 -11.97
N SER A 377 18.73 28.03 -11.23
CA SER A 377 19.65 28.69 -10.30
C SER A 377 21.03 28.06 -10.39
N GLY A 378 22.03 28.80 -10.90
CA GLY A 378 23.42 28.35 -10.94
C GLY A 378 24.02 28.17 -9.53
N GLN A 379 23.69 29.10 -8.63
CA GLN A 379 24.21 29.17 -7.25
C GLN A 379 25.68 29.63 -7.20
N GLY A 380 26.63 28.72 -7.02
CA GLY A 380 28.01 29.07 -6.69
C GLY A 380 28.99 28.68 -7.77
N GLY A 381 29.48 29.64 -8.56
CA GLY A 381 30.56 29.40 -9.51
C GLY A 381 30.40 30.30 -10.71
N ILE A 382 30.69 29.78 -11.90
CA ILE A 382 30.47 30.49 -13.18
C ILE A 382 29.59 29.61 -14.05
N ASP A 383 28.30 29.94 -14.05
CA ASP A 383 27.28 29.08 -14.61
C ASP A 383 26.87 29.52 -16.01
N THR A 384 26.40 28.57 -16.82
CA THR A 384 26.05 28.80 -18.23
C THR A 384 24.64 28.34 -18.54
N LEU A 385 23.80 29.28 -18.98
CA LEU A 385 22.52 28.97 -19.62
C LEU A 385 22.76 28.67 -21.10
N ASN A 386 22.36 27.49 -21.57
CA ASN A 386 22.68 27.01 -22.91
C ASN A 386 21.44 26.70 -23.76
N TYR A 387 21.21 27.56 -24.75
CA TYR A 387 20.22 27.41 -25.82
C TYR A 387 20.84 26.97 -27.14
N GLY A 388 22.05 26.40 -27.17
CA GLY A 388 22.82 26.13 -28.39
C GLY A 388 22.14 25.26 -29.45
N THR A 389 21.08 24.54 -29.09
CA THR A 389 20.27 23.74 -30.02
C THR A 389 18.93 24.38 -30.40
N ARG A 390 18.60 25.51 -29.78
CA ARG A 390 17.32 26.21 -29.93
C ARG A 390 17.16 26.78 -31.32
N ALA A 391 16.05 26.48 -32.00
CA ALA A 391 15.79 27.00 -33.34
C ALA A 391 15.17 28.41 -33.34
N ALA A 392 14.38 28.73 -32.32
CA ALA A 392 13.76 30.04 -32.16
C ALA A 392 14.75 31.05 -31.56
N ALA A 393 14.50 32.34 -31.78
CA ALA A 393 15.23 33.39 -31.09
C ALA A 393 14.94 33.36 -29.58
N VAL A 394 15.97 33.56 -28.77
CA VAL A 394 15.87 33.71 -27.32
C VAL A 394 16.14 35.14 -26.89
N THR A 395 15.46 35.59 -25.84
CA THR A 395 15.73 36.86 -25.18
C THR A 395 16.11 36.57 -23.74
N VAL A 396 17.40 36.69 -23.42
CA VAL A 396 17.94 36.42 -22.09
C VAL A 396 18.39 37.72 -21.47
N THR A 397 18.04 37.93 -20.20
CA THR A 397 18.52 39.06 -19.40
C THR A 397 19.00 38.54 -18.05
N LEU A 398 20.31 38.43 -17.89
CA LEU A 398 20.91 37.99 -16.65
C LEU A 398 20.70 39.02 -15.53
N GLY A 399 20.65 38.54 -14.29
CA GLY A 399 20.53 39.40 -13.10
C GLY A 399 19.14 40.04 -12.91
N ALA A 400 18.17 39.73 -13.78
CA ALA A 400 16.77 39.90 -13.41
C ALA A 400 16.47 39.01 -12.18
N SER A 401 15.57 39.43 -11.31
CA SER A 401 15.08 38.61 -10.19
C SER A 401 14.59 37.25 -10.69
N ALA A 402 14.32 36.31 -9.78
CA ALA A 402 13.76 34.99 -10.08
C ALA A 402 12.32 35.00 -10.69
N THR A 403 11.94 36.12 -11.34
CA THR A 403 10.70 36.42 -12.02
C THR A 403 10.89 37.03 -13.42
N GLY A 404 12.14 37.16 -13.91
CA GLY A 404 12.43 37.46 -15.31
C GLY A 404 11.93 36.33 -16.21
N ASN A 405 11.42 36.67 -17.40
CA ASN A 405 11.08 35.73 -18.46
C ASN A 405 12.28 35.70 -19.42
N ASP A 406 13.21 34.79 -19.19
CA ASP A 406 14.32 34.51 -20.10
C ASP A 406 14.00 33.30 -20.99
N GLY A 407 14.74 33.17 -22.10
CA GLY A 407 14.50 32.08 -23.06
C GLY A 407 13.59 32.47 -24.23
N ALA A 408 12.84 31.51 -24.77
CA ALA A 408 12.01 31.77 -25.94
C ALA A 408 10.70 32.46 -25.54
N ALA A 409 10.15 33.24 -26.47
CA ALA A 409 8.94 33.99 -26.22
C ALA A 409 7.76 33.07 -25.83
N GLY A 410 7.29 33.21 -24.58
CA GLY A 410 6.13 32.49 -24.07
C GLY A 410 6.43 31.25 -23.24
N GLU A 411 7.71 30.88 -23.08
CA GLU A 411 8.15 29.84 -22.12
C GLU A 411 7.99 30.34 -20.69
N GLY A 412 8.52 31.52 -20.39
CA GLY A 412 8.47 32.02 -19.01
C GLY A 412 9.54 31.40 -18.13
N ASP A 413 10.66 30.94 -18.70
CA ASP A 413 11.79 30.50 -17.92
C ASP A 413 12.29 31.64 -17.04
N ASN A 414 12.94 31.24 -15.97
CA ASN A 414 13.57 32.14 -15.06
C ASN A 414 14.95 31.64 -14.62
N ALA A 415 16.01 32.26 -15.10
CA ALA A 415 17.37 32.01 -14.65
C ALA A 415 17.86 33.07 -13.65
N SER A 416 18.49 32.60 -12.59
CA SER A 416 19.13 33.42 -11.57
C SER A 416 20.51 32.86 -11.23
N LEU A 417 21.41 33.72 -10.76
CA LEU A 417 22.79 33.31 -10.39
C LEU A 417 23.47 32.56 -11.55
N VAL A 418 23.38 33.13 -12.76
CA VAL A 418 24.04 32.64 -13.97
C VAL A 418 24.80 33.80 -14.59
N GLU A 419 26.04 33.55 -15.01
CA GLU A 419 26.95 34.55 -15.56
C GLU A 419 27.07 34.47 -17.07
N ASN A 420 26.88 33.29 -17.66
CA ASN A 420 27.14 33.04 -19.07
C ASN A 420 25.90 32.59 -19.83
N VAL A 421 25.85 32.93 -21.12
CA VAL A 421 24.76 32.51 -22.01
C VAL A 421 25.33 32.05 -23.34
N THR A 422 24.88 30.89 -23.79
CA THR A 422 25.00 30.46 -25.18
C THR A 422 23.63 30.57 -25.83
N GLY A 423 23.48 31.45 -26.81
CA GLY A 423 22.30 31.53 -27.68
C GLY A 423 22.19 30.32 -28.61
N GLY A 424 21.17 30.33 -29.45
CA GLY A 424 20.79 29.26 -30.34
C GLY A 424 21.05 29.57 -31.81
N ASN A 425 20.05 29.24 -32.64
CA ASN A 425 20.09 29.44 -34.09
C ASN A 425 19.19 30.59 -34.57
N GLY A 426 18.57 31.30 -33.64
CA GLY A 426 17.70 32.43 -33.90
C GLY A 426 18.48 33.75 -33.84
N ASN A 427 17.80 34.87 -34.06
CA ASN A 427 18.39 36.18 -33.86
C ASN A 427 18.26 36.54 -32.38
N ASP A 428 19.28 36.23 -31.60
CA ASP A 428 19.19 36.21 -30.15
C ASP A 428 19.47 37.59 -29.53
N ILE A 429 18.88 37.82 -28.36
CA ILE A 429 19.10 39.03 -27.57
C ILE A 429 19.62 38.61 -26.22
N LEU A 430 20.91 38.82 -25.97
CA LEU A 430 21.58 38.41 -24.74
C LEU A 430 21.98 39.65 -23.96
N THR A 431 21.44 39.85 -22.76
CA THR A 431 21.72 41.01 -21.91
C THR A 431 22.42 40.57 -20.63
N GLY A 432 23.59 41.13 -20.37
CA GLY A 432 24.42 40.88 -19.19
C GLY A 432 23.88 41.49 -17.90
N ASN A 433 24.54 41.17 -16.81
CA ASN A 433 24.32 41.78 -15.49
C ASN A 433 25.58 42.57 -15.08
N GLY A 434 25.68 42.93 -13.80
CA GLY A 434 26.82 43.69 -13.27
C GLY A 434 28.10 42.88 -13.00
N SER A 435 28.13 41.59 -13.40
CA SER A 435 29.24 40.66 -13.20
C SER A 435 29.94 40.38 -14.54
N ALA A 436 31.15 39.83 -14.52
CA ALA A 436 31.82 39.41 -15.74
C ALA A 436 31.03 38.29 -16.46
N ASN A 437 30.50 38.59 -17.63
CA ASN A 437 29.68 37.70 -18.44
C ASN A 437 30.43 37.16 -19.66
N ALA A 438 30.22 35.90 -20.02
CA ALA A 438 30.68 35.32 -21.29
C ALA A 438 29.51 34.88 -22.17
N PHE A 439 29.32 35.58 -23.30
CA PHE A 439 28.23 35.34 -24.25
C PHE A 439 28.73 34.78 -25.58
N LEU A 440 27.99 33.78 -26.07
CA LEU A 440 28.08 33.26 -27.43
C LEU A 440 26.71 33.43 -28.09
N GLY A 441 26.62 34.25 -29.15
CA GLY A 441 25.37 34.49 -29.89
C GLY A 441 24.86 33.22 -30.56
N GLY A 442 25.69 32.59 -31.39
CA GLY A 442 25.37 31.30 -32.00
C GLY A 442 25.27 31.43 -33.52
N ASN A 443 24.20 30.93 -34.12
CA ASN A 443 23.86 31.27 -35.50
C ASN A 443 22.72 32.29 -35.48
N GLY A 444 22.70 33.21 -36.44
CA GLY A 444 21.67 34.24 -36.49
C GLY A 444 22.28 35.63 -36.46
N ASN A 445 21.45 36.66 -36.46
CA ASN A 445 21.90 38.03 -36.26
C ASN A 445 21.67 38.41 -34.80
N ASP A 446 22.72 38.37 -34.01
CA ASP A 446 22.60 38.43 -32.55
C ASP A 446 22.85 39.84 -31.99
N ALA A 447 22.23 40.14 -30.85
CA ALA A 447 22.39 41.38 -30.12
C ALA A 447 22.93 41.11 -28.71
N LEU A 448 24.22 41.35 -28.52
CA LEU A 448 24.95 41.16 -27.27
C LEU A 448 24.98 42.48 -26.50
N ARG A 449 24.25 42.55 -25.39
CA ARG A 449 24.13 43.74 -24.54
C ARG A 449 24.92 43.54 -23.25
N LEU A 450 26.22 43.78 -23.34
CA LEU A 450 27.23 43.66 -22.28
C LEU A 450 27.56 45.00 -21.62
N ARG A 451 26.94 46.10 -22.05
CA ARG A 451 27.20 47.41 -21.42
C ARG A 451 26.43 47.53 -20.12
N ASP A 452 27.12 47.43 -18.99
CA ASP A 452 26.56 47.51 -17.64
C ASP A 452 27.02 48.75 -16.85
N ASN A 453 28.07 49.45 -17.33
CA ASN A 453 28.78 50.56 -16.67
C ASN A 453 29.37 50.22 -15.28
N ILE A 454 29.68 48.95 -15.01
CA ILE A 454 30.24 48.45 -13.74
C ILE A 454 31.60 47.77 -14.02
N ALA A 455 32.35 47.44 -12.96
CA ALA A 455 33.61 46.72 -13.07
C ALA A 455 33.36 45.22 -13.30
N GLY A 456 33.54 44.77 -14.54
CA GLY A 456 33.60 43.39 -15.01
C GLY A 456 34.20 43.45 -16.42
N ASN A 457 35.01 42.46 -16.81
CA ASN A 457 35.48 42.39 -18.20
C ASN A 457 34.66 41.29 -18.87
N ASP A 458 33.75 41.70 -19.75
CA ASP A 458 32.89 40.77 -20.45
C ASP A 458 33.58 40.18 -21.68
N SER A 459 33.11 39.02 -22.10
CA SER A 459 33.53 38.37 -23.34
C SER A 459 32.32 38.09 -24.21
N GLY A 460 32.23 38.77 -25.36
CA GLY A 460 31.17 38.55 -26.34
C GLY A 460 31.70 37.93 -27.63
N ASN A 461 31.05 36.87 -28.12
CA ASN A 461 31.26 36.33 -29.46
C ASN A 461 29.92 36.29 -30.19
N GLY A 462 29.78 37.10 -31.25
CA GLY A 462 28.56 37.13 -32.07
C GLY A 462 28.23 35.78 -32.72
N GLY A 463 29.25 35.01 -33.10
CA GLY A 463 29.06 33.76 -33.81
C GLY A 463 28.89 33.97 -35.31
N ALA A 464 27.89 33.33 -35.90
CA ALA A 464 27.66 33.32 -37.34
C ALA A 464 26.47 34.19 -37.71
N GLY A 465 26.72 35.31 -38.40
CA GLY A 465 25.69 36.17 -38.97
C GLY A 465 26.14 37.61 -38.98
N THR A 466 25.18 38.54 -38.89
CA THR A 466 25.45 39.97 -38.73
C THR A 466 25.06 40.41 -37.33
N ASP A 467 26.06 40.45 -36.46
CA ASP A 467 25.84 40.63 -35.03
C ASP A 467 26.03 42.09 -34.60
N THR A 468 25.53 42.42 -33.42
CA THR A 468 25.71 43.72 -32.77
C THR A 468 26.10 43.52 -31.32
N ALA A 469 26.97 44.40 -30.82
CA ALA A 469 27.32 44.41 -29.41
C ALA A 469 27.31 45.82 -28.84
N THR A 470 26.75 45.97 -27.64
CA THR A 470 27.02 47.12 -26.77
C THR A 470 27.88 46.62 -25.63
N PHE A 471 29.02 47.27 -25.41
CA PHE A 471 30.04 46.84 -24.45
C PHE A 471 30.71 48.07 -23.80
N ASP A 472 31.43 47.83 -22.73
CA ASP A 472 32.22 48.77 -21.96
C ASP A 472 33.72 48.70 -22.29
N THR A 473 34.50 49.63 -21.73
CA THR A 473 35.95 49.65 -21.96
C THR A 473 36.62 48.58 -21.11
N GLY A 474 37.15 47.53 -21.74
CA GLY A 474 37.76 46.39 -21.04
C GLY A 474 37.24 45.06 -21.56
N ASP A 475 36.08 45.07 -22.19
CA ASP A 475 35.44 43.89 -22.76
C ASP A 475 36.16 43.39 -24.01
N THR A 476 36.08 42.07 -24.22
CA THR A 476 36.60 41.41 -25.41
C THR A 476 35.43 41.00 -26.31
N ILE A 477 35.29 41.67 -27.45
CA ILE A 477 34.24 41.37 -28.43
C ILE A 477 34.85 40.79 -29.71
N THR A 478 34.31 39.67 -30.17
CA THR A 478 34.71 38.97 -31.38
C THR A 478 33.50 38.64 -32.25
N ASN A 479 33.72 38.50 -33.57
CA ASN A 479 32.67 38.21 -34.54
C ASN A 479 31.47 39.19 -34.46
N VAL A 480 31.76 40.47 -34.22
CA VAL A 480 30.78 41.57 -34.30
C VAL A 480 31.39 42.64 -35.21
N PRO A 481 30.75 43.02 -36.33
CA PRO A 481 31.26 44.00 -37.28
C PRO A 481 31.42 45.44 -36.76
#